data_AF-A0A536DX76-F1
#
_entry.id   AF-A0A536DX76-F1
#
_cell.length_a   1.000
_cell.length_b   1.000
_cell.length_c   1.000
_cell.angle_alpha   90.00
_cell.angle_beta   90.00
_cell.angle_gamma   90.00
#
_symmetry.space_group_name_H-M   'P 1'
#
loop_
_entity.id
_entity.type
_entity.pdbx_description
1 polymer ?
#
loop_
_entity_poly.entity_id
_entity_poly.type
_entity_poly.pdbx_seq_one_letter_code
_entity_poly.pdbx_strand_id
1 'polypeptide(L)'
;MITTNRNPWPVLLVTVLGFFMIMLDTTIVYVATPSILSSLHASLDQVLWVFNGYLLMYAVLLITAGRLGDLFGPRQLFAVGLVVFTAASALCGLSQDANQLIAARVIQGVGAALLAPQTLTILMAIFPPARRGAAFGITGAVIGISTVAGPTLGGLIVTNADWRWIFFLNVPVGIIALVGTFLVIPDVRTGRQHRLDWIGVLLSSAALFAIVFGLIEGQRYDWSTIEGWLTIPMVIGAGVALFIAFLAWERRQAEPLVP
;
A
#
# COMPACT_ATOMS: atom_id res chain seq x y z
N MET A 1 3.28 -0.80 31.19
CA MET A 1 3.07 -2.14 30.57
C MET A 1 1.58 -2.39 30.53
N ILE A 2 0.96 -2.28 29.37
CA ILE A 2 -0.47 -2.60 29.23
C ILE A 2 -0.54 -4.13 29.11
N THR A 3 -0.79 -4.80 30.23
CA THR A 3 -1.07 -6.23 30.30
C THR A 3 -2.49 -6.50 29.79
N THR A 4 -2.72 -6.35 28.48
CA THR A 4 -3.88 -7.02 27.89
C THR A 4 -3.56 -8.51 27.85
N ASN A 5 -4.13 -9.25 28.80
CA ASN A 5 -4.15 -10.71 28.90
C ASN A 5 -4.96 -11.36 27.74
N ARG A 6 -4.96 -10.71 26.56
CA ARG A 6 -5.64 -11.15 25.35
C ARG A 6 -4.64 -11.94 24.50
N ASN A 7 -5.11 -13.09 24.04
CA ASN A 7 -4.39 -13.89 23.07
C ASN A 7 -3.96 -13.01 21.87
N PRO A 8 -2.67 -12.96 21.49
CA PRO A 8 -2.17 -12.14 20.38
C PRO A 8 -2.47 -12.75 19.00
N TRP A 9 -2.83 -14.04 18.94
CA TRP A 9 -3.06 -14.77 17.69
C TRP A 9 -4.25 -14.26 16.86
N PRO A 10 -5.41 -13.89 17.46
CA PRO A 10 -6.46 -13.20 16.73
C PRO A 10 -6.02 -11.87 16.09
N VAL A 11 -5.12 -11.11 16.73
CA VAL A 11 -4.60 -9.85 16.14
C VAL A 11 -3.76 -10.16 14.91
N LEU A 12 -2.89 -11.18 15.02
CA LEU A 12 -2.11 -11.66 13.87
C LEU A 12 -3.03 -12.02 12.71
N LEU A 13 -4.08 -12.82 12.94
CA LEU A 13 -5.03 -13.21 11.89
C LEU A 13 -5.64 -12.01 11.16
N VAL A 14 -6.11 -10.99 11.89
CA VAL A 14 -6.69 -9.78 11.28
C VAL A 14 -5.65 -9.00 10.47
N THR A 15 -4.46 -8.78 11.04
CA THR A 15 -3.40 -8.03 10.35
C THR A 15 -2.89 -8.75 9.11
N VAL A 16 -2.76 -10.07 9.19
CA VAL A 16 -2.32 -10.94 8.10
C VAL A 16 -3.40 -11.04 7.02
N LEU A 17 -4.68 -11.04 7.38
CA LEU A 17 -5.77 -10.98 6.41
C LEU A 17 -5.74 -9.67 5.59
N GLY A 18 -5.50 -8.54 6.24
CA GLY A 18 -5.32 -7.26 5.56
C GLY A 18 -4.10 -7.27 4.62
N PHE A 19 -2.99 -7.85 5.05
CA PHE A 19 -1.79 -7.96 4.22
C PHE A 19 -1.95 -8.94 3.05
N PHE A 20 -2.61 -10.07 3.30
CA PHE A 20 -2.99 -11.05 2.28
C PHE A 20 -3.84 -10.41 1.19
N MET A 21 -4.83 -9.61 1.57
CA MET A 21 -5.68 -8.88 0.64
C MET A 21 -4.86 -7.96 -0.29
N ILE A 22 -3.90 -7.20 0.26
CA ILE A 22 -3.02 -6.34 -0.54
C ILE A 22 -2.18 -7.17 -1.53
N MET A 23 -1.57 -8.27 -1.07
CA MET A 23 -0.72 -9.10 -1.93
C MET A 23 -1.51 -9.87 -2.99
N LEU A 24 -2.71 -10.32 -2.65
CA LEU A 24 -3.61 -10.95 -3.61
C LEU A 24 -4.04 -9.94 -4.67
N ASP A 25 -4.40 -8.72 -4.29
CA ASP A 25 -4.84 -7.67 -5.21
C ASP A 25 -3.76 -7.27 -6.23
N THR A 26 -2.48 -7.20 -5.82
CA THR A 26 -1.40 -6.88 -6.77
C THR A 26 -1.16 -8.01 -7.77
N THR A 27 -1.29 -9.27 -7.34
CA THR A 27 -0.99 -10.44 -8.16
C THR A 27 -2.14 -10.85 -9.08
N ILE A 28 -3.39 -10.76 -8.60
CA ILE A 28 -4.58 -11.17 -9.36
C ILE A 28 -4.83 -10.30 -10.59
N VAL A 29 -4.50 -9.01 -10.50
CA VAL A 29 -4.73 -8.04 -11.59
C VAL A 29 -3.84 -8.32 -12.80
N TYR A 30 -2.63 -8.87 -12.60
CA TYR A 30 -1.77 -9.28 -13.72
C TYR A 30 -2.45 -10.32 -14.62
N VAL A 31 -3.17 -11.27 -14.03
CA VAL A 31 -3.91 -12.30 -14.79
C VAL A 31 -5.10 -11.73 -15.54
N ALA A 32 -5.72 -10.67 -15.02
CA ALA A 32 -6.84 -10.00 -15.65
C ALA A 32 -6.43 -9.02 -16.77
N THR A 33 -5.14 -8.72 -16.94
CA THR A 33 -4.61 -7.77 -17.93
C THR A 33 -5.22 -7.91 -19.33
N PRO A 34 -5.28 -9.12 -19.96
CA PRO A 34 -5.85 -9.25 -21.30
C PRO A 34 -7.34 -8.92 -21.36
N SER A 35 -8.07 -9.26 -20.30
CA SER A 35 -9.51 -8.97 -20.19
C SER A 35 -9.79 -7.49 -19.92
N ILE A 36 -8.92 -6.82 -19.16
CA ILE A 36 -9.00 -5.36 -18.93
C ILE A 36 -8.76 -4.61 -20.26
N LEU A 37 -7.73 -5.00 -21.02
CA LEU A 37 -7.42 -4.41 -22.33
C LEU A 37 -8.61 -4.49 -23.29
N SER A 38 -9.18 -5.69 -23.44
CA SER A 38 -10.27 -5.92 -24.39
C SER A 38 -11.60 -5.30 -23.95
N SER A 39 -11.98 -5.42 -22.68
CA SER A 39 -13.28 -4.96 -22.19
C SER A 39 -13.39 -3.44 -22.06
N LEU A 40 -12.31 -2.76 -21.66
CA LEU A 40 -12.28 -1.31 -21.51
C LEU A 40 -11.77 -0.60 -22.76
N HIS A 41 -11.43 -1.36 -23.82
CA HIS A 41 -10.74 -0.86 -25.01
C HIS A 41 -9.50 -0.02 -24.63
N ALA A 42 -8.80 -0.47 -23.59
CA ALA A 42 -7.71 0.27 -22.99
C ALA A 42 -6.43 0.10 -23.82
N SER A 43 -5.61 1.16 -23.87
CA SER A 43 -4.25 1.03 -24.40
C SER A 43 -3.36 0.27 -23.42
N LEU A 44 -2.25 -0.30 -23.92
CA LEU A 44 -1.23 -0.91 -23.07
C LEU A 44 -0.71 0.09 -22.02
N ASP A 45 -0.52 1.34 -22.43
CA ASP A 45 -0.10 2.43 -21.55
C ASP A 45 -1.09 2.64 -20.39
N GLN A 46 -2.39 2.67 -20.67
CA GLN A 46 -3.39 2.82 -19.61
C GLN A 46 -3.34 1.65 -18.62
N VAL A 47 -3.15 0.43 -19.12
CA VAL A 47 -3.06 -0.74 -18.24
C VAL A 47 -1.75 -0.76 -17.46
N LEU A 48 -0.63 -0.27 -18.00
CA LEU A 48 0.59 -0.05 -17.20
C LEU A 48 0.34 0.94 -16.07
N TRP A 49 -0.42 2.02 -16.32
CA TRP A 49 -0.82 2.98 -15.29
C TRP A 49 -1.72 2.41 -14.20
N VAL A 50 -2.50 1.36 -14.48
CA VAL A 50 -3.29 0.62 -13.45
C VAL A 50 -2.38 -0.03 -12.41
N PHE A 51 -1.17 -0.46 -12.79
CA PHE A 51 -0.16 -1.00 -11.88
C PHE A 51 0.73 0.09 -11.29
N ASN A 52 1.26 0.95 -12.15
CA ASN A 52 2.24 1.99 -11.79
C ASN A 52 1.62 3.03 -10.87
N GLY A 53 0.38 3.48 -11.12
CA GLY A 53 -0.30 4.46 -10.28
C GLY A 53 -0.53 3.93 -8.85
N TYR A 54 -0.90 2.66 -8.72
CA TYR A 54 -0.99 1.99 -7.42
C TYR A 54 0.37 1.93 -6.72
N LEU A 55 1.41 1.44 -7.39
CA LEU A 55 2.75 1.27 -6.81
C LEU A 55 3.36 2.60 -6.40
N LEU A 56 3.19 3.63 -7.24
CA LEU A 56 3.70 4.97 -7.02
C LEU A 56 3.06 5.59 -5.77
N MET A 57 1.73 5.57 -5.66
CA MET A 57 1.05 6.07 -4.46
C MET A 57 1.42 5.27 -3.22
N TYR A 58 1.52 3.95 -3.36
CA TYR A 58 1.94 3.07 -2.28
C TYR A 58 3.33 3.47 -1.76
N ALA A 59 4.32 3.59 -2.64
CA ALA A 59 5.70 3.90 -2.30
C ALA A 59 5.86 5.30 -1.69
N VAL A 60 5.21 6.31 -2.29
CA VAL A 60 5.32 7.71 -1.88
C VAL A 60 4.72 7.95 -0.48
N LEU A 61 3.62 7.26 -0.17
CA LEU A 61 2.92 7.46 1.09
C LEU A 61 3.34 6.48 2.17
N LEU A 62 4.12 5.43 1.88
CA LEU A 62 4.46 4.38 2.83
C LEU A 62 5.15 4.95 4.10
N ILE A 63 6.16 5.81 3.91
CA ILE A 63 6.91 6.42 5.02
C ILE A 63 6.00 7.36 5.83
N THR A 64 5.31 8.25 5.13
CA THR A 64 4.37 9.20 5.73
C THR A 64 3.27 8.49 6.52
N ALA A 65 2.71 7.42 5.98
CA ALA A 65 1.70 6.60 6.62
C ALA A 65 2.23 5.90 7.88
N GLY A 66 3.48 5.42 7.87
CA GLY A 66 4.13 4.89 9.07
C GLY A 66 4.10 5.91 10.21
N ARG A 67 4.59 7.12 9.93
CA ARG A 67 4.62 8.21 10.91
C ARG A 67 3.24 8.68 11.36
N LEU A 68 2.29 8.72 10.43
CA LEU A 68 0.90 9.05 10.73
C LEU A 68 0.28 8.02 11.69
N GLY A 69 0.67 6.75 11.59
CA GLY A 69 0.25 5.68 12.49
C GLY A 69 0.79 5.85 13.91
N ASP A 70 2.04 6.31 14.04
CA ASP A 70 2.63 6.63 15.34
C ASP A 70 1.91 7.78 16.05
N LEU A 71 1.36 8.72 15.27
CA LEU A 71 0.64 9.91 15.74
C LEU A 71 -0.82 9.62 16.11
N PHE A 72 -1.59 9.07 15.18
CA PHE A 72 -3.03 8.86 15.34
C PHE A 72 -3.36 7.50 15.98
N GLY A 73 -2.38 6.62 16.10
CA GLY A 73 -2.52 5.28 16.63
C GLY A 73 -2.64 4.25 15.51
N PRO A 74 -1.87 3.15 15.58
CA PRO A 74 -1.73 2.22 14.46
C PRO A 74 -3.03 1.49 14.12
N ARG A 75 -3.88 1.23 15.14
CA ARG A 75 -5.21 0.63 14.94
C ARG A 75 -6.13 1.51 14.10
N GLN A 76 -6.17 2.81 14.38
CA GLN A 76 -7.06 3.73 13.67
C GLN A 76 -6.60 3.87 12.22
N LEU A 77 -5.30 4.01 12.01
CA LEU A 77 -4.79 4.16 10.65
C LEU A 77 -4.90 2.88 9.83
N PHE A 78 -4.72 1.71 10.45
CA PHE A 78 -5.02 0.42 9.82
C PHE A 78 -6.48 0.32 9.37
N ALA A 79 -7.43 0.74 10.22
CA ALA A 79 -8.85 0.76 9.87
C ALA A 79 -9.17 1.76 8.74
N VAL A 80 -8.58 2.95 8.76
CA VAL A 80 -8.74 3.94 7.66
C VAL A 80 -8.18 3.38 6.36
N GLY A 81 -7.00 2.77 6.39
CA GLY A 81 -6.39 2.11 5.24
C GLY A 81 -7.29 1.01 4.67
N LEU A 82 -7.87 0.17 5.52
CA LEU A 82 -8.85 -0.84 5.12
C LEU A 82 -10.08 -0.24 4.45
N VAL A 83 -10.67 0.82 5.01
CA VAL A 83 -11.83 1.49 4.43
C VAL A 83 -11.50 2.06 3.05
N VAL A 84 -10.40 2.81 2.94
CA VAL A 84 -9.96 3.42 1.68
C VAL A 84 -9.67 2.34 0.64
N PHE A 85 -8.92 1.30 1.01
CA PHE A 85 -8.60 0.20 0.10
C PHE A 85 -9.85 -0.54 -0.38
N THR A 86 -10.76 -0.89 0.54
CA THR A 86 -11.99 -1.64 0.24
C THR A 86 -12.92 -0.81 -0.66
N ALA A 87 -13.12 0.46 -0.34
CA ALA A 87 -13.94 1.36 -1.14
C ALA A 87 -13.33 1.57 -2.54
N ALA A 88 -12.00 1.78 -2.62
CA ALA A 88 -11.30 1.90 -3.89
C ALA A 88 -11.37 0.61 -4.72
N SER A 89 -11.29 -0.56 -4.08
CA SER A 89 -11.47 -1.85 -4.78
C SER A 89 -12.88 -1.98 -5.36
N ALA A 90 -13.93 -1.57 -4.62
CA ALA A 90 -15.28 -1.52 -5.17
C ALA A 90 -15.37 -0.56 -6.37
N LEU A 91 -14.71 0.60 -6.32
CA LEU A 91 -14.63 1.54 -7.45
C LEU A 91 -13.90 0.95 -8.66
N CYS A 92 -12.83 0.17 -8.45
CA CYS A 92 -12.15 -0.56 -9.53
C CYS A 92 -13.12 -1.54 -10.22
N GLY A 93 -13.88 -2.32 -9.45
CA GLY A 93 -14.89 -3.25 -9.99
C GLY A 93 -16.05 -2.54 -10.71
N LEU A 94 -16.34 -1.28 -10.37
CA LEU A 94 -17.39 -0.48 -11.01
C LEU A 94 -16.90 0.40 -12.17
N SER A 95 -15.59 0.41 -12.43
CA SER A 95 -14.99 1.27 -13.47
C SER A 95 -15.58 0.96 -14.85
N GLN A 96 -15.88 2.02 -15.62
CA GLN A 96 -16.47 1.91 -16.96
C GLN A 96 -15.43 2.14 -18.07
N ASP A 97 -14.31 2.76 -17.73
CA ASP A 97 -13.19 3.03 -18.64
C ASP A 97 -11.85 2.92 -17.90
N ALA A 98 -10.77 2.89 -18.65
CA ALA A 98 -9.44 2.69 -18.10
C ALA A 98 -8.98 3.84 -17.20
N ASN A 99 -9.39 5.09 -17.46
CA ASN A 99 -8.98 6.23 -16.65
C ASN A 99 -9.66 6.20 -15.27
N GLN A 100 -10.93 5.79 -15.21
CA GLN A 100 -11.63 5.51 -13.94
C GLN A 100 -10.92 4.41 -13.15
N LEU A 101 -10.52 3.33 -13.82
CA LEU A 101 -9.78 2.25 -13.18
C LEU A 101 -8.43 2.74 -12.63
N ILE A 102 -7.66 3.50 -13.42
CA ILE A 102 -6.38 4.09 -12.98
C ILE A 102 -6.60 4.98 -11.75
N ALA A 103 -7.59 5.87 -11.77
CA ALA A 103 -7.89 6.75 -10.64
C ALA A 103 -8.27 5.96 -9.38
N ALA A 104 -9.10 4.92 -9.52
CA ALA A 104 -9.46 4.04 -8.41
C ALA A 104 -8.23 3.29 -7.87
N ARG A 105 -7.32 2.83 -8.74
CA ARG A 105 -6.06 2.16 -8.33
C ARG A 105 -5.09 3.07 -7.60
N VAL A 106 -5.00 4.33 -8.02
CA VAL A 106 -4.23 5.38 -7.32
C VAL A 106 -4.76 5.54 -5.90
N ILE A 107 -6.10 5.64 -5.72
CA ILE A 107 -6.74 5.70 -4.39
C ILE A 107 -6.51 4.40 -3.61
N GLN A 108 -6.58 3.24 -4.27
CA GLN A 108 -6.32 1.95 -3.65
C GLN A 108 -4.88 1.84 -3.11
N GLY A 109 -3.91 2.40 -3.84
CA GLY A 109 -2.51 2.52 -3.39
C GLY A 109 -2.36 3.35 -2.12
N VAL A 110 -3.16 4.42 -1.95
CA VAL A 110 -3.24 5.18 -0.68
C VAL A 110 -3.70 4.28 0.46
N GLY A 111 -4.79 3.52 0.25
CA GLY A 111 -5.30 2.59 1.26
C GLY A 111 -4.27 1.53 1.66
N ALA A 112 -3.54 1.00 0.69
CA ALA A 112 -2.46 0.04 0.92
C ALA A 112 -1.30 0.65 1.72
N ALA A 113 -0.88 1.89 1.40
CA ALA A 113 0.17 2.59 2.12
C ALA A 113 -0.19 2.86 3.57
N LEU A 114 -1.46 3.18 3.85
CA LEU A 114 -1.98 3.39 5.20
C LEU A 114 -2.02 2.11 6.03
N LEU A 115 -2.21 0.95 5.39
CA LEU A 115 -2.37 -0.35 6.07
C LEU A 115 -1.01 -1.01 6.36
N ALA A 116 -0.13 -1.09 5.36
CA ALA A 116 1.09 -1.89 5.39
C ALA A 116 2.03 -1.63 6.61
N PRO A 117 2.41 -0.39 6.95
CA PRO A 117 3.33 -0.13 8.06
C PRO A 117 2.67 -0.44 9.42
N GLN A 118 1.35 -0.33 9.51
CA GLN A 118 0.62 -0.52 10.76
C GLN A 118 0.58 -1.98 11.18
N THR A 119 0.55 -2.92 10.23
CA THR A 119 0.70 -4.35 10.51
C THR A 119 1.99 -4.62 11.29
N LEU A 120 3.12 -4.06 10.85
CA LEU A 120 4.40 -4.24 11.52
C LEU A 120 4.39 -3.66 12.93
N THR A 121 3.92 -2.41 13.07
CA THR A 121 3.83 -1.71 14.37
C THR A 121 2.95 -2.45 15.36
N ILE A 122 1.77 -2.92 14.94
CA ILE A 122 0.83 -3.69 15.77
C ILE A 122 1.46 -5.02 16.22
N LEU A 123 2.10 -5.75 15.31
CA LEU A 123 2.74 -7.02 15.64
C LEU A 123 3.91 -6.84 16.62
N MET A 124 4.75 -5.82 16.41
CA MET A 124 5.87 -5.52 17.32
C MET A 124 5.39 -5.11 18.72
N ALA A 125 4.26 -4.42 18.82
CA ALA A 125 3.69 -3.98 20.09
C ALA A 125 3.03 -5.11 20.89
N ILE A 126 2.43 -6.08 20.22
CA ILE A 126 1.60 -7.11 20.85
C ILE A 126 2.36 -8.41 21.10
N PHE A 127 3.30 -8.78 20.21
CA PHE A 127 4.08 -10.00 20.38
C PHE A 127 5.37 -9.74 21.18
N PRO A 128 5.63 -10.53 22.25
CA PRO A 128 6.89 -10.45 22.98
C PRO A 128 8.06 -10.85 22.08
N PRO A 129 9.28 -10.34 22.31
CA PRO A 129 10.44 -10.57 21.42
C PRO A 129 10.67 -12.03 21.05
N ALA A 130 10.51 -12.97 21.99
CA ALA A 130 10.68 -14.40 21.77
C ALA A 130 9.66 -15.03 20.80
N ARG A 131 8.48 -14.44 20.62
CA ARG A 131 7.42 -14.95 19.73
C ARG A 131 7.29 -14.18 18.42
N ARG A 132 8.04 -13.07 18.25
CA ARG A 132 8.02 -12.28 17.02
C ARG A 132 8.45 -13.09 15.80
N GLY A 133 9.43 -13.98 15.94
CA GLY A 133 9.86 -14.88 14.86
C GLY A 133 8.72 -15.74 14.31
N ALA A 134 7.87 -16.31 15.16
CA ALA A 134 6.70 -17.09 14.73
C ALA A 134 5.64 -16.22 14.04
N ALA A 135 5.39 -15.01 14.56
CA ALA A 135 4.46 -14.06 13.96
C ALA A 135 4.92 -13.63 12.55
N PHE A 136 6.21 -13.30 12.39
CA PHE A 136 6.80 -12.98 11.09
C PHE A 136 6.86 -14.19 10.16
N GLY A 137 7.11 -15.39 10.69
CA GLY A 137 7.06 -16.63 9.93
C GLY A 137 5.68 -16.88 9.31
N ILE A 138 4.61 -16.71 10.08
CA ILE A 138 3.23 -16.84 9.58
C ILE A 138 2.89 -15.73 8.58
N THR A 139 3.30 -14.48 8.87
CA THR A 139 3.09 -13.37 7.95
C THR A 139 3.78 -13.66 6.61
N GLY A 140 5.04 -14.12 6.64
CA GLY A 140 5.79 -14.53 5.45
C GLY A 140 5.18 -15.72 4.71
N ALA A 141 4.67 -16.73 5.44
CA ALA A 141 3.97 -17.85 4.84
C ALA A 141 2.70 -17.39 4.11
N VAL A 142 1.94 -16.47 4.69
CA VAL A 142 0.73 -15.93 4.04
C VAL A 142 1.06 -15.08 2.82
N ILE A 143 2.16 -14.31 2.85
CA ILE A 143 2.68 -13.63 1.66
C ILE A 143 3.00 -14.66 0.57
N GLY A 144 3.72 -15.74 0.90
CA GLY A 144 4.02 -16.80 -0.06
C GLY A 144 2.78 -17.52 -0.61
N ILE A 145 1.75 -17.73 0.23
CA ILE A 145 0.48 -18.32 -0.22
C ILE A 145 -0.26 -17.35 -1.14
N SER A 146 -0.26 -16.05 -0.83
CA SER A 146 -0.96 -15.03 -1.62
C SER A 146 -0.43 -14.93 -3.05
N THR A 147 0.88 -15.11 -3.27
CA THR A 147 1.47 -15.04 -4.60
C THR A 147 1.07 -16.19 -5.52
N VAL A 148 0.76 -17.36 -4.95
CA VAL A 148 0.23 -18.52 -5.70
C VAL A 148 -1.29 -18.45 -5.82
N ALA A 149 -1.96 -17.99 -4.77
CA ALA A 149 -3.41 -17.83 -4.75
C ALA A 149 -3.88 -16.78 -5.76
N GLY A 150 -3.14 -15.69 -5.96
CA GLY A 150 -3.47 -14.62 -6.90
C GLY A 150 -3.73 -15.13 -8.32
N PRO A 151 -2.75 -15.75 -9.00
CA PRO A 151 -2.96 -16.27 -10.35
C PRO A 151 -4.00 -17.39 -10.43
N THR A 152 -4.08 -18.24 -9.40
CA THR A 152 -5.03 -19.36 -9.35
C THR A 152 -6.48 -18.87 -9.26
N LEU A 153 -6.78 -17.99 -8.30
CA LEU A 153 -8.10 -17.40 -8.11
C LEU A 153 -8.44 -16.43 -9.25
N GLY A 154 -7.46 -15.65 -9.71
CA GLY A 154 -7.60 -14.74 -10.85
C GLY A 154 -7.97 -15.48 -12.12
N GLY A 155 -7.27 -16.56 -12.44
CA GLY A 155 -7.57 -17.38 -13.61
C GLY A 155 -8.97 -17.97 -13.53
N LEU A 156 -9.36 -18.51 -12.36
CA LEU A 156 -10.70 -19.05 -12.16
C LEU A 156 -11.80 -17.98 -12.31
N ILE A 157 -11.59 -16.80 -11.72
CA ILE A 157 -12.56 -15.69 -11.80
C ILE A 157 -12.65 -15.18 -13.24
N VAL A 158 -11.53 -14.86 -13.88
CA VAL A 158 -11.51 -14.27 -15.23
C VAL A 158 -12.02 -15.26 -16.29
N THR A 159 -11.88 -16.57 -16.08
CA THR A 159 -12.40 -17.58 -17.02
C THR A 159 -13.90 -17.82 -16.86
N ASN A 160 -14.43 -17.74 -15.63
CA ASN A 160 -15.83 -18.11 -15.34
C ASN A 160 -16.76 -16.90 -15.11
N ALA A 161 -16.19 -15.70 -14.92
CA ALA A 161 -16.89 -14.47 -14.60
C ALA A 161 -16.17 -13.25 -15.24
N ASP A 162 -16.69 -12.06 -14.96
CA ASP A 162 -16.06 -10.80 -15.40
C ASP A 162 -14.80 -10.51 -14.55
N TRP A 163 -13.76 -9.94 -15.17
CA TRP A 163 -12.53 -9.52 -14.48
C TRP A 163 -12.81 -8.56 -13.32
N ARG A 164 -13.90 -7.79 -13.37
CA ARG A 164 -14.32 -6.88 -12.29
C ARG A 164 -14.46 -7.60 -10.94
N TRP A 165 -14.80 -8.88 -10.95
CA TRP A 165 -14.94 -9.68 -9.72
C TRP A 165 -13.64 -9.88 -8.95
N ILE A 166 -12.48 -9.73 -9.59
CA ILE A 166 -11.19 -9.79 -8.87
C ILE A 166 -11.10 -8.65 -7.84
N PHE A 167 -11.71 -7.50 -8.12
CA PHE A 167 -11.75 -6.35 -7.23
C PHE A 167 -12.86 -6.50 -6.19
N PHE A 168 -14.04 -6.97 -6.60
CA PHE A 168 -15.13 -7.22 -5.65
C PHE A 168 -14.79 -8.28 -4.60
N LEU A 169 -13.89 -9.22 -4.90
CA LEU A 169 -13.38 -10.21 -3.94
C LEU A 169 -12.76 -9.56 -2.70
N ASN A 170 -12.10 -8.40 -2.85
CA ASN A 170 -11.49 -7.68 -1.73
C ASN A 170 -12.53 -7.06 -0.79
N VAL A 171 -13.73 -6.75 -1.28
CA VAL A 171 -14.76 -6.07 -0.49
C VAL A 171 -15.21 -6.88 0.74
N PRO A 172 -15.66 -8.14 0.63
CA PRO A 172 -16.02 -8.93 1.79
C PRO A 172 -14.82 -9.19 2.71
N VAL A 173 -13.63 -9.43 2.15
CA VAL A 173 -12.40 -9.64 2.94
C VAL A 173 -12.03 -8.39 3.74
N GLY A 174 -12.10 -7.22 3.11
CA GLY A 174 -11.84 -5.92 3.73
C GLY A 174 -12.85 -5.59 4.84
N ILE A 175 -14.14 -5.88 4.63
CA ILE A 175 -15.18 -5.73 5.67
C ILE A 175 -14.88 -6.66 6.86
N ILE A 176 -14.56 -7.93 6.63
CA ILE A 176 -14.21 -8.88 7.69
C ILE A 176 -12.97 -8.41 8.46
N ALA A 177 -11.92 -7.96 7.77
CA ALA A 177 -10.73 -7.42 8.39
C ALA A 177 -11.01 -6.14 9.19
N LEU A 178 -11.91 -5.27 8.70
CA LEU A 178 -12.29 -4.02 9.37
C LEU A 178 -13.06 -4.30 10.66
N VAL A 179 -14.05 -5.19 10.60
CA VAL A 179 -14.79 -5.64 11.79
C VAL A 179 -13.82 -6.31 12.78
N GLY A 180 -12.96 -7.21 12.31
CA GLY A 180 -11.93 -7.84 13.12
C GLY A 180 -10.98 -6.84 13.79
N THR A 181 -10.64 -5.74 13.10
CA THR A 181 -9.79 -4.67 13.64
C THR A 181 -10.38 -4.07 14.91
N PHE A 182 -11.65 -3.67 14.88
CA PHE A 182 -12.29 -3.04 16.04
C PHE A 182 -12.61 -4.02 17.17
N LEU A 183 -12.83 -5.31 16.86
CA LEU A 183 -13.12 -6.33 17.87
C LEU A 183 -11.87 -6.81 18.61
N VAL A 184 -10.77 -6.96 17.87
CA VAL A 184 -9.61 -7.73 18.32
C VAL A 184 -8.40 -6.86 18.62
N ILE A 185 -8.13 -5.84 17.77
CA ILE A 185 -6.91 -5.03 17.88
C ILE A 185 -7.07 -4.00 19.01
N PRO A 186 -6.23 -4.06 20.06
CA PRO A 186 -6.26 -3.07 21.14
C PRO A 186 -5.80 -1.70 20.64
N ASP A 187 -6.26 -0.63 21.28
CA ASP A 187 -5.79 0.72 20.97
C ASP A 187 -4.37 0.92 21.56
N VAL A 188 -3.36 0.69 20.75
CA VAL A 188 -1.95 0.85 21.14
C VAL A 188 -1.54 2.30 20.91
N ARG A 189 -2.08 3.25 21.69
CA ARG A 189 -1.63 4.64 21.66
C ARG A 189 -0.36 4.77 22.48
N THR A 190 0.70 5.33 21.89
CA THR A 190 1.99 5.51 22.56
C THR A 190 2.02 6.69 23.53
N GLY A 191 0.92 7.45 23.69
CA GLY A 191 0.80 8.53 24.68
C GLY A 191 1.75 9.72 24.48
N ARG A 192 2.58 9.71 23.43
CA ARG A 192 3.51 10.79 23.08
C ARG A 192 2.87 11.71 22.04
N GLN A 193 2.81 13.00 22.37
CA GLN A 193 2.44 14.06 21.43
C GLN A 193 3.59 14.31 20.46
N HIS A 194 3.74 13.48 19.43
CA HIS A 194 4.63 13.80 18.32
C HIS A 194 4.00 14.88 17.44
N ARG A 195 4.82 15.68 16.76
CA ARG A 195 4.36 16.62 15.73
C ARG A 195 4.69 16.06 14.36
N LEU A 196 3.77 16.23 13.41
CA LEU A 196 3.99 15.83 12.02
C LEU A 196 4.84 16.90 11.34
N ASP A 197 6.05 16.53 10.91
CA ASP A 197 6.91 17.40 10.11
C ASP A 197 6.38 17.45 8.66
N TRP A 198 5.47 18.39 8.41
CA TRP A 198 4.87 18.59 7.09
C TRP A 198 5.92 18.88 5.99
N ILE A 199 7.03 19.54 6.36
CA ILE A 199 8.11 19.85 5.42
C ILE A 199 8.88 18.57 5.09
N GLY A 200 9.23 17.78 6.10
CA GLY A 200 9.86 16.48 5.91
C GLY A 200 8.98 15.51 5.12
N VAL A 201 7.66 15.51 5.35
CA VAL A 201 6.70 14.74 4.56
C VAL A 201 6.67 15.20 3.11
N LEU A 202 6.59 16.51 2.85
CA LEU A 202 6.56 17.02 1.48
C LEU A 202 7.87 16.71 0.74
N LEU A 203 9.03 16.91 1.38
CA LEU A 203 10.34 16.61 0.81
C LEU A 203 10.51 15.11 0.53
N SER A 204 10.18 14.24 1.50
CA SER A 204 10.31 12.79 1.32
C SER A 204 9.32 12.26 0.28
N SER A 205 8.06 12.70 0.30
CA SER A 205 7.07 12.31 -0.70
C SER A 205 7.44 12.80 -2.11
N ALA A 206 7.92 14.03 -2.27
CA ALA A 206 8.36 14.54 -3.57
C ALA A 206 9.63 13.83 -4.07
N ALA A 207 10.59 13.55 -3.19
CA ALA A 207 11.79 12.79 -3.52
C ALA A 207 11.46 11.36 -3.97
N LEU A 208 10.66 10.64 -3.17
CA LEU A 208 10.22 9.30 -3.50
C LEU A 208 9.39 9.27 -4.78
N PHE A 209 8.49 10.24 -4.97
CA PHE A 209 7.69 10.33 -6.20
C PHE A 209 8.60 10.44 -7.41
N ALA A 210 9.54 11.38 -7.41
CA ALA A 210 10.43 11.60 -8.54
C ALA A 210 11.33 10.39 -8.83
N ILE A 211 11.91 9.77 -7.79
CA ILE A 211 12.77 8.58 -7.94
C ILE A 211 11.95 7.40 -8.45
N VAL A 212 10.84 7.09 -7.80
CA VAL A 212 10.00 5.92 -8.13
C VAL A 212 9.36 6.09 -9.50
N PHE A 213 8.82 7.28 -9.81
CA PHE A 213 8.30 7.59 -11.14
C PHE A 213 9.37 7.42 -12.22
N GLY A 214 10.56 7.98 -12.02
CA GLY A 214 11.65 7.85 -12.99
C GLY A 214 12.12 6.40 -13.20
N LEU A 215 12.11 5.57 -12.15
CA LEU A 215 12.46 4.15 -12.24
C LEU A 215 11.39 3.32 -12.94
N ILE A 216 10.13 3.56 -12.62
CA ILE A 216 8.98 2.84 -13.20
C ILE A 216 8.81 3.20 -14.67
N GLU A 217 8.84 4.49 -14.97
CA GLU A 217 8.52 5.02 -16.29
C GLU A 217 9.76 5.20 -17.17
N GLY A 218 10.96 4.98 -16.63
CA GLY A 218 12.23 5.18 -17.33
C GLY A 218 12.36 4.33 -18.58
N GLN A 219 11.99 3.06 -18.52
CA GLN A 219 11.99 2.19 -19.70
C GLN A 219 10.96 2.64 -20.75
N ARG A 220 9.82 3.20 -20.34
CA ARG A 220 8.78 3.68 -21.27
C ARG A 220 9.28 4.85 -22.12
N TYR A 221 10.06 5.75 -21.53
CA TYR A 221 10.64 6.90 -22.24
C TYR A 221 12.03 6.62 -22.82
N ASP A 222 12.46 5.35 -22.91
CA ASP A 222 13.82 4.97 -23.33
C ASP A 222 14.92 5.73 -22.57
N TRP A 223 14.67 6.02 -21.29
CA TRP A 223 15.54 6.83 -20.42
C TRP A 223 15.81 8.25 -20.95
N SER A 224 14.94 8.75 -21.80
CA SER A 224 15.10 9.99 -22.55
C SER A 224 14.10 11.08 -22.10
N THR A 225 13.69 11.93 -23.04
CA THR A 225 12.86 13.11 -22.80
C THR A 225 11.41 12.72 -22.57
N ILE A 226 10.82 13.18 -21.47
CA ILE A 226 9.40 13.01 -21.14
C ILE A 226 8.58 14.01 -21.93
N GLU A 227 8.86 15.30 -21.73
CA GLU A 227 8.18 16.40 -22.39
C GLU A 227 9.10 17.64 -22.41
N GLY A 228 9.25 18.27 -23.58
CA GLY A 228 10.11 19.43 -23.75
C GLY A 228 11.60 19.15 -23.47
N TRP A 229 12.12 19.71 -22.39
CA TRP A 229 13.53 19.56 -21.96
C TRP A 229 13.66 18.67 -20.71
N LEU A 230 12.54 18.17 -20.17
CA LEU A 230 12.52 17.33 -18.98
C LEU A 230 12.86 15.89 -19.37
N THR A 231 13.94 15.34 -18.82
CA THR A 231 14.36 13.95 -19.07
C THR A 231 14.18 13.08 -17.82
N ILE A 232 14.03 11.77 -18.00
CA ILE A 232 13.96 10.82 -16.88
C ILE A 232 15.16 10.95 -15.92
N PRO A 233 16.42 11.02 -16.40
CA PRO A 233 17.56 11.22 -15.51
C PRO A 233 17.49 12.52 -14.71
N MET A 234 16.93 13.60 -15.28
CA MET A 234 16.73 14.85 -14.54
C MET A 234 15.67 14.72 -13.46
N VAL A 235 14.58 14.00 -13.71
CA VAL A 235 13.55 13.73 -12.69
C VAL A 235 14.14 12.91 -11.54
N ILE A 236 14.89 11.83 -11.84
CA ILE A 236 15.58 11.03 -10.82
C ILE A 236 16.61 11.89 -10.07
N GLY A 237 17.41 12.68 -10.78
CA GLY A 237 18.40 13.57 -10.19
C GLY A 237 17.79 14.62 -9.25
N ALA A 238 16.66 15.21 -9.63
CA ALA A 238 15.89 16.10 -8.77
C ALA A 238 15.34 15.36 -7.55
N GLY A 239 14.86 14.13 -7.71
CA GLY A 239 14.43 13.28 -6.61
C GLY A 239 15.55 12.97 -5.62
N VAL A 240 16.75 12.65 -6.11
CA VAL A 240 17.95 12.44 -5.28
C VAL A 240 18.35 13.74 -4.56
N ALA A 241 18.29 14.89 -5.24
CA ALA A 241 18.58 16.18 -4.62
C ALA A 241 17.57 16.52 -3.51
N LEU A 242 16.28 16.28 -3.74
CA LEU A 242 15.23 16.43 -2.74
C LEU A 242 15.42 15.45 -1.57
N PHE A 243 15.88 14.22 -1.84
CA PHE A 243 16.21 13.26 -0.80
C PHE A 243 17.40 13.72 0.05
N ILE A 244 18.46 14.27 -0.56
CA ILE A 244 19.59 14.86 0.17
C ILE A 244 19.12 16.05 1.01
N ALA A 245 18.26 16.91 0.44
CA ALA A 245 17.67 18.04 1.16
C ALA A 245 16.81 17.57 2.35
N PHE A 246 16.02 16.51 2.17
CA PHE A 246 15.28 15.84 3.22
C PHE A 246 16.20 15.36 4.34
N LEU A 247 17.28 14.62 4.03
CA LEU A 247 18.24 14.14 5.03
C LEU A 247 18.94 15.31 5.76
N ALA A 248 19.25 16.40 5.06
CA ALA A 248 19.85 17.59 5.66
C ALA A 248 18.88 18.33 6.59
N TRP A 249 17.59 18.37 6.23
CA TRP A 249 16.50 18.91 7.04
C TRP A 249 16.27 18.07 8.28
N GLU A 250 16.19 16.75 8.10
CA GLU A 250 15.92 15.77 9.15
C GLU A 250 17.01 15.70 10.22
N ARG A 251 18.29 15.85 9.82
CA ARG A 251 19.43 15.97 10.77
C ARG A 251 19.33 17.14 11.73
N ARG A 252 18.48 18.13 11.44
CA ARG A 252 18.26 19.31 12.29
C ARG A 252 16.98 19.22 13.12
N GLN A 253 16.16 18.18 12.90
CA GLN A 253 14.89 18.01 13.59
C GLN A 253 15.06 17.23 14.88
N ALA A 254 14.31 17.63 15.91
CA ALA A 254 14.27 16.94 17.19
C ALA A 254 13.51 15.59 17.12
N GLU A 255 12.65 15.43 16.11
CA GLU A 255 11.87 14.22 15.85
C GLU A 255 11.94 13.84 14.36
N PRO A 256 12.99 13.10 13.92
CA PRO A 256 13.14 12.70 12.53
C PRO A 256 12.01 11.74 12.07
N LEU A 257 11.71 11.78 10.77
CA LEU A 257 10.75 10.92 10.07
C LEU A 257 11.32 9.51 9.83
N VAL A 258 12.63 9.41 9.64
CA VAL A 258 13.44 8.20 9.48
C VAL A 258 14.44 8.15 10.65
N PRO A 259 14.35 7.15 11.55
CA PRO A 259 15.23 7.02 12.70
C PRO A 259 16.66 6.59 12.34
#